data_AF-A0A0B4DXC5-F1
#
_entry.id   AF-A0A0B4DXC5-F1
#
_cell.length_a   1.000
_cell.length_b   1.000
_cell.length_c   1.000
_cell.angle_alpha   90.00
_cell.angle_beta   90.00
_cell.angle_gamma   90.00
#
_symmetry.space_group_name_H-M   'P 1'
#
loop_
_entity.id
_entity.type
_entity.pdbx_description
1 polymer ?
#
loop_
_entity_poly.entity_id
_entity_poly.type
_entity_poly.pdbx_seq_one_letter_code
_entity_poly.pdbx_strand_id
1 'polypeptide(L)'
;MKPNPSETKGAAGAAADSPFDGETGEEDLWFLPGPPEEEVDFLPPLPRSDPDERAQIAGWEQAQAAEALHLAQAAVRFGALDERLRRGPEGWRHRLALTEASELSWLSGDRISADRLGLWQAMRISAAGEDTAALQHTAWALRRLSGGPGPGADIAGFLGRHEARGDDPLTGRIAGWNAIMKAASSLHPIVRSCFAFHLWPMAGIGPEGDVLEGAVIAARMSAGEGQDGALFAPLLMSGAGGLRGGGAPQERLQRWLQAVDQGILRAMRHLDQLDRWESDARRCIKPLSGRTPPRLIEVFRSWPMVTAPLAEELTGVSRAAVQRNIAWFEAQNLVQEVTGQGRFRVWRAALNAGA
;
A
#
# COMPACT_ATOMS: atom_id res chain seq x y z
N MET A 1 -84.71 59.75 -5.76
CA MET A 1 -85.74 59.56 -4.72
C MET A 1 -85.03 59.11 -3.46
N LYS A 2 -85.05 59.98 -2.44
CA LYS A 2 -84.59 59.85 -1.03
C LYS A 2 -83.09 59.53 -0.75
N PRO A 3 -82.38 60.42 -0.02
CA PRO A 3 -80.97 60.29 0.40
C PRO A 3 -80.76 59.99 1.90
N ASN A 4 -79.53 59.56 2.24
CA ASN A 4 -78.74 59.67 3.51
C ASN A 4 -79.31 59.11 4.84
N PRO A 5 -78.49 58.79 5.89
CA PRO A 5 -77.30 59.56 6.34
C PRO A 5 -76.11 58.72 6.95
N SER A 6 -74.87 59.21 6.86
CA SER A 6 -74.02 59.86 7.90
C SER A 6 -73.41 58.97 9.02
N GLU A 7 -72.09 59.11 9.19
CA GLU A 7 -71.34 59.25 10.47
C GLU A 7 -71.30 58.01 11.42
N THR A 8 -70.25 57.64 12.15
CA THR A 8 -69.04 58.33 12.64
C THR A 8 -68.08 57.31 13.32
N LYS A 9 -66.78 57.67 13.36
CA LYS A 9 -65.77 57.41 14.40
C LYS A 9 -65.40 55.97 14.83
N GLY A 10 -64.10 55.70 14.66
CA GLY A 10 -63.34 54.75 15.48
C GLY A 10 -61.84 54.88 15.20
N ALA A 11 -61.20 55.90 15.75
CA ALA A 11 -59.74 55.93 15.85
C ALA A 11 -59.30 55.00 16.98
N ALA A 12 -58.42 54.05 16.72
CA ALA A 12 -57.42 53.54 17.67
C ALA A 12 -56.57 52.44 17.01
N GLY A 13 -55.25 52.56 17.16
CA GLY A 13 -54.32 51.43 17.07
C GLY A 13 -53.34 51.51 15.92
N ALA A 14 -52.21 52.18 16.14
CA ALA A 14 -50.99 51.89 15.40
C ALA A 14 -50.63 50.41 15.66
N ALA A 15 -50.86 49.54 14.68
CA ALA A 15 -50.32 48.19 14.68
C ALA A 15 -48.83 48.32 14.34
N ALA A 16 -47.99 47.94 15.29
CA ALA A 16 -46.56 47.78 15.06
C ALA A 16 -46.35 46.72 13.97
N ASP A 17 -45.50 47.01 12.99
CA ASP A 17 -45.03 46.02 12.02
C ASP A 17 -44.50 44.80 12.80
N SER A 18 -45.10 43.64 12.52
CA SER A 18 -44.63 42.37 13.04
C SER A 18 -43.22 42.12 12.49
N PRO A 19 -42.27 41.58 13.27
CA PRO A 19 -40.95 41.18 12.76
C PRO A 19 -41.00 40.09 11.67
N PHE A 20 -42.20 39.56 11.41
CA PHE A 20 -42.48 38.50 10.43
C PHE A 20 -43.18 39.01 9.16
N ASP A 21 -43.50 40.31 9.05
CA ASP A 21 -44.11 40.93 7.86
C ASP A 21 -43.03 41.45 6.88
N GLY A 22 -41.97 40.67 6.69
CA GLY A 22 -41.06 40.88 5.57
C GLY A 22 -41.66 40.27 4.30
N GLU A 23 -41.71 41.02 3.19
CA GLU A 23 -42.02 40.46 1.89
C GLU A 23 -40.99 39.37 1.55
N THR A 24 -41.34 38.10 1.77
CA THR A 24 -40.55 36.96 1.30
C THR A 24 -40.63 36.95 -0.23
N GLY A 25 -39.56 37.39 -0.88
CA GLY A 25 -39.44 37.29 -2.33
C GLY A 25 -39.65 35.84 -2.79
N GLU A 26 -40.33 35.63 -3.91
CA GLU A 26 -40.62 34.29 -4.44
C GLU A 26 -39.37 33.42 -4.62
N GLU A 27 -38.19 34.06 -4.68
CA GLU A 27 -36.86 33.45 -4.75
C GLU A 27 -36.44 32.68 -3.48
N ASP A 28 -37.02 32.99 -2.32
CA ASP A 28 -36.68 32.38 -1.01
C ASP A 28 -37.69 31.28 -0.60
N LEU A 29 -38.68 31.01 -1.47
CA LEU A 29 -39.67 29.96 -1.28
C LEU A 29 -39.11 28.62 -1.80
N TRP A 30 -38.26 27.97 -0.99
CA TRP A 30 -37.62 26.68 -1.30
C TRP A 30 -38.59 25.54 -1.69
N PHE A 31 -39.90 25.72 -1.47
CA PHE A 31 -40.95 24.78 -1.82
C PHE A 31 -41.53 24.99 -3.23
N LEU A 32 -41.24 26.11 -3.89
CA LEU A 32 -41.63 26.33 -5.29
C LEU A 32 -40.61 25.63 -6.20
N PRO A 33 -41.07 24.93 -7.25
CA PRO A 33 -40.16 24.40 -8.25
C PRO A 33 -39.37 25.56 -8.86
N GLY A 34 -38.04 25.45 -8.83
CA GLY A 34 -37.15 26.46 -9.40
C GLY A 34 -37.42 26.70 -10.89
N PRO A 35 -36.91 27.80 -11.46
CA PRO A 35 -36.95 28.01 -12.91
C PRO A 35 -36.43 26.76 -13.63
N PRO A 36 -36.98 26.40 -14.81
CA PRO A 36 -36.57 25.19 -15.52
C PRO A 36 -35.06 25.21 -15.71
N GLU A 37 -34.38 24.27 -15.05
CA GLU A 37 -32.94 24.06 -15.19
C GLU A 37 -32.66 23.80 -16.68
N GLU A 38 -31.56 24.34 -17.22
CA GLU A 38 -31.08 23.96 -18.55
C GLU A 38 -31.09 22.42 -18.62
N GLU A 39 -31.76 21.85 -19.64
CA GLU A 39 -31.87 20.40 -19.81
C GLU A 39 -30.49 19.77 -19.65
N VAL A 40 -30.27 19.13 -18.50
CA VAL A 40 -29.06 18.38 -18.22
C VAL A 40 -28.99 17.34 -19.33
N ASP A 41 -27.92 17.36 -20.12
CA ASP A 41 -27.73 16.40 -21.20
C ASP A 41 -27.74 14.97 -20.60
N PHE A 42 -28.89 14.32 -20.65
CA PHE A 42 -29.11 12.97 -20.15
C PHE A 42 -28.53 11.92 -21.09
N LEU A 43 -27.89 12.33 -22.18
CA LEU A 43 -27.18 11.40 -23.03
C LEU A 43 -25.99 10.84 -22.24
N PRO A 44 -25.83 9.50 -22.18
CA PRO A 44 -24.59 8.93 -21.70
C PRO A 44 -23.45 9.52 -22.55
N PRO A 45 -22.32 9.91 -21.93
CA PRO A 45 -21.21 10.49 -22.66
C PRO A 45 -20.89 9.58 -23.85
N LEU A 46 -20.82 10.18 -25.05
CA LEU A 46 -20.48 9.44 -26.26
C LEU A 46 -19.22 8.60 -26.01
N PRO A 47 -19.13 7.38 -26.59
CA PRO A 47 -17.94 6.55 -26.49
C PRO A 47 -16.72 7.40 -26.83
N ARG A 48 -15.91 7.73 -25.81
CA ARG A 48 -14.65 8.41 -26.04
C ARG A 48 -13.79 7.43 -26.83
N SER A 49 -13.28 7.85 -27.98
CA SER A 49 -12.24 7.09 -28.67
C SER A 49 -11.15 6.75 -27.65
N ASP A 50 -10.75 5.48 -27.56
CA ASP A 50 -9.64 5.09 -26.70
C ASP A 50 -8.45 6.03 -26.99
N PRO A 51 -7.92 6.73 -25.97
CA PRO A 51 -6.81 7.64 -26.21
C PRO A 51 -5.68 6.84 -26.83
N ASP A 52 -5.19 7.29 -27.99
CA ASP A 52 -4.06 6.69 -28.71
C ASP A 52 -2.96 6.34 -27.70
N GLU A 53 -2.52 5.08 -27.67
CA GLU A 53 -1.50 4.57 -26.73
C GLU A 53 -0.27 5.49 -26.72
N ARG A 54 0.09 6.04 -27.88
CA ARG A 54 1.18 7.01 -28.03
C ARG A 54 0.90 8.32 -27.30
N ALA A 55 -0.32 8.83 -27.38
CA ALA A 55 -0.73 10.04 -26.66
C ALA A 55 -0.74 9.82 -25.14
N GLN A 56 -1.13 8.61 -24.68
CA GLN A 56 -1.03 8.26 -23.27
C GLN A 56 0.43 8.26 -22.80
N ILE A 57 1.33 7.58 -23.53
CA ILE A 57 2.77 7.54 -23.21
C ILE A 57 3.37 8.95 -23.22
N ALA A 58 3.03 9.79 -24.21
CA ALA A 58 3.50 11.17 -24.28
C ALA A 58 3.12 11.99 -23.03
N GLY A 59 1.92 11.78 -22.47
CA GLY A 59 1.51 12.39 -21.20
C GLY A 59 2.40 11.98 -20.02
N TRP A 60 2.85 10.73 -19.99
CA TRP A 60 3.81 10.24 -18.98
C TRP A 60 5.23 10.73 -19.21
N GLU A 61 5.67 10.91 -20.46
CA GLU A 61 6.96 11.51 -20.78
C GLU A 61 7.02 12.98 -20.33
N GLN A 62 5.92 13.73 -20.54
CA GLN A 62 5.79 15.10 -20.03
C GLN A 62 5.80 15.14 -18.50
N ALA A 63 5.06 14.24 -17.85
CA ALA A 63 5.08 14.10 -16.39
C ALA A 63 6.49 13.79 -15.86
N GLN A 64 7.22 12.89 -16.52
CA GLN A 64 8.61 12.56 -16.18
C GLN A 64 9.52 13.80 -16.29
N ALA A 65 9.38 14.58 -17.35
CA ALA A 65 10.16 15.81 -17.51
C ALA A 65 9.85 16.83 -16.42
N ALA A 66 8.58 16.99 -16.04
CA ALA A 66 8.15 17.89 -14.98
C ALA A 66 8.65 17.46 -13.59
N GLU A 67 8.68 16.15 -13.31
CA GLU A 67 9.11 15.58 -12.02
C GLU A 67 10.60 15.17 -12.00
N ALA A 68 11.40 15.59 -12.99
CA ALA A 68 12.77 15.09 -13.19
C ALA A 68 13.68 15.22 -11.95
N LEU A 69 13.55 16.32 -11.20
CA LEU A 69 14.33 16.53 -9.97
C LEU A 69 13.93 15.53 -8.87
N HIS A 70 12.64 15.33 -8.65
CA HIS A 70 12.12 14.41 -7.65
C HIS A 70 12.46 12.96 -8.02
N LEU A 71 12.34 12.63 -9.31
CA LEU A 71 12.75 11.34 -9.84
C LEU A 71 14.23 11.05 -9.60
N ALA A 72 15.11 12.01 -9.89
CA ALA A 72 16.55 11.86 -9.65
C ALA A 72 16.85 11.63 -8.15
N GLN A 73 16.18 12.35 -7.25
CA GLN A 73 16.33 12.14 -5.81
C GLN A 73 15.86 10.74 -5.37
N ALA A 74 14.70 10.30 -5.86
CA ALA A 74 14.17 8.96 -5.57
C ALA A 74 15.11 7.87 -6.07
N ALA A 75 15.66 8.00 -7.28
CA ALA A 75 16.63 7.06 -7.83
C ALA A 75 17.92 6.97 -6.99
N VAL A 76 18.48 8.13 -6.59
CA VAL A 76 19.68 8.16 -5.72
C VAL A 76 19.41 7.50 -4.37
N ARG A 77 18.28 7.81 -3.74
CA ARG A 77 17.91 7.21 -2.44
C ARG A 77 17.65 5.70 -2.58
N PHE A 78 17.01 5.28 -3.67
CA PHE A 78 16.79 3.86 -3.94
C PHE A 78 18.12 3.11 -4.11
N GLY A 79 19.07 3.68 -4.86
CA GLY A 79 20.42 3.11 -5.00
C GLY A 79 21.15 2.99 -3.65
N ALA A 80 20.97 3.94 -2.74
CA ALA A 80 21.53 3.85 -1.38
C ALA A 80 20.89 2.72 -0.54
N LEU A 81 19.56 2.53 -0.65
CA LEU A 81 18.86 1.42 -0.01
C LEU A 81 19.31 0.06 -0.59
N ASP A 82 19.43 -0.02 -1.91
CA ASP A 82 19.91 -1.20 -2.63
C ASP A 82 21.32 -1.62 -2.14
N GLU A 83 22.27 -0.68 -2.15
CA GLU A 83 23.61 -0.92 -1.62
C GLU A 83 23.59 -1.39 -0.17
N ARG A 84 22.79 -0.74 0.68
CA ARG A 84 22.68 -1.11 2.08
C ARG A 84 22.16 -2.54 2.25
N LEU A 85 21.11 -2.91 1.54
CA LEU A 85 20.53 -4.26 1.60
C LEU A 85 21.44 -5.33 0.99
N ARG A 86 22.32 -4.95 0.06
CA ARG A 86 23.34 -5.85 -0.49
C ARG A 86 24.47 -6.14 0.51
N ARG A 87 24.92 -5.13 1.26
CA ARG A 87 25.93 -5.30 2.33
C ARG A 87 25.37 -5.87 3.62
N GLY A 88 24.08 -5.64 3.87
CA GLY A 88 23.40 -6.06 5.10
C GLY A 88 23.08 -7.56 5.13
N PRO A 89 22.64 -8.07 6.29
CA PRO A 89 22.18 -9.44 6.41
C PRO A 89 20.96 -9.74 5.54
N GLU A 90 20.90 -10.94 4.97
CA GLU A 90 19.80 -11.40 4.10
C GLU A 90 18.41 -11.24 4.76
N GLY A 91 18.33 -11.46 6.07
CA GLY A 91 17.11 -11.33 6.86
C GLY A 91 16.45 -9.93 6.79
N TRP A 92 17.19 -8.88 6.45
CA TRP A 92 16.62 -7.54 6.26
C TRP A 92 15.66 -7.50 5.07
N ARG A 93 16.03 -8.11 3.94
CA ARG A 93 15.18 -8.14 2.74
C ARG A 93 13.88 -8.89 3.02
N HIS A 94 13.99 -10.03 3.70
CA HIS A 94 12.83 -10.82 4.12
C HIS A 94 11.90 -10.02 5.04
N ARG A 95 12.46 -9.32 6.03
CA ARG A 95 11.67 -8.49 6.96
C ARG A 95 10.90 -7.38 6.24
N LEU A 96 11.57 -6.68 5.31
CA LEU A 96 10.96 -5.62 4.52
C LEU A 96 9.86 -6.19 3.62
N ALA A 97 10.11 -7.31 2.95
CA ALA A 97 9.11 -7.98 2.10
C ALA A 97 7.88 -8.44 2.90
N LEU A 98 8.07 -8.98 4.12
CA LEU A 98 6.97 -9.32 5.04
C LEU A 98 6.15 -8.11 5.45
N THR A 99 6.82 -7.00 5.74
CA THR A 99 6.15 -5.77 6.14
C THR A 99 5.35 -5.20 4.96
N GLU A 100 5.97 -5.09 3.80
CA GLU A 100 5.31 -4.58 2.59
C GLU A 100 4.14 -5.46 2.15
N ALA A 101 4.30 -6.79 2.15
CA ALA A 101 3.21 -7.71 1.80
C ALA A 101 2.03 -7.61 2.78
N SER A 102 2.31 -7.47 4.08
CA SER A 102 1.27 -7.24 5.08
C SER A 102 0.53 -5.93 4.81
N GLU A 103 1.23 -4.83 4.53
CA GLU A 103 0.61 -3.55 4.18
C GLU A 103 -0.21 -3.65 2.88
N LEU A 104 0.28 -4.35 1.85
CA LEU A 104 -0.44 -4.54 0.59
C LEU A 104 -1.78 -5.25 0.77
N SER A 105 -1.89 -6.18 1.73
CA SER A 105 -3.15 -6.85 2.04
C SER A 105 -4.25 -5.88 2.50
N TRP A 106 -3.90 -4.70 3.02
CA TRP A 106 -4.88 -3.69 3.40
C TRP A 106 -5.51 -3.00 2.18
N LEU A 107 -4.80 -2.92 1.06
CA LEU A 107 -5.34 -2.36 -0.19
C LEU A 107 -6.47 -3.23 -0.74
N SER A 108 -6.32 -4.55 -0.65
CA SER A 108 -7.31 -5.52 -1.12
C SER A 108 -8.43 -5.78 -0.11
N GLY A 109 -8.39 -5.14 1.07
CA GLY A 109 -9.39 -5.31 2.13
C GLY A 109 -9.17 -6.51 3.05
N ASP A 110 -8.14 -7.32 2.81
CA ASP A 110 -7.85 -8.57 3.52
C ASP A 110 -7.24 -8.37 4.92
N ARG A 111 -6.47 -7.29 5.12
CA ARG A 111 -5.92 -6.86 6.43
C ARG A 111 -5.14 -7.95 7.17
N ILE A 112 -4.28 -8.68 6.46
CA ILE A 112 -3.44 -9.73 7.02
C ILE A 112 -2.24 -9.11 7.75
N SER A 113 -2.13 -9.36 9.06
CA SER A 113 -1.00 -8.92 9.88
C SER A 113 0.28 -9.71 9.62
N ALA A 114 1.44 -9.11 9.89
CA ALA A 114 2.74 -9.72 9.63
C ALA A 114 3.03 -10.99 10.46
N ASP A 115 2.52 -11.08 11.69
CA ASP A 115 2.63 -12.29 12.52
C ASP A 115 1.84 -13.46 11.93
N ARG A 116 0.63 -13.17 11.45
CA ARG A 116 -0.26 -14.14 10.82
C ARG A 116 0.32 -14.63 9.50
N LEU A 117 0.79 -13.70 8.66
CA LEU A 117 1.50 -14.02 7.42
C LEU A 117 2.73 -14.87 7.70
N GLY A 118 3.46 -14.57 8.78
CA GLY A 118 4.66 -15.31 9.13
C GLY A 118 4.39 -16.73 9.64
N LEU A 119 3.36 -16.92 10.46
CA LEU A 119 2.87 -18.24 10.87
C LEU A 119 2.45 -19.10 9.67
N TRP A 120 1.72 -18.51 8.72
CA TRP A 120 1.33 -19.19 7.49
C TRP A 120 2.54 -19.57 6.63
N GLN A 121 3.50 -18.65 6.48
CA GLN A 121 4.70 -18.89 5.67
C GLN A 121 5.58 -20.01 6.24
N ALA A 122 5.76 -20.05 7.56
CA ALA A 122 6.64 -21.03 8.22
C ALA A 122 5.97 -22.39 8.44
N MET A 123 4.69 -22.42 8.83
CA MET A 123 4.03 -23.65 9.31
C MET A 123 2.69 -23.94 8.65
N ARG A 124 2.23 -23.10 7.70
CA ARG A 124 0.90 -23.21 7.06
C ARG A 124 -0.26 -23.22 8.08
N ILE A 125 -0.06 -22.54 9.21
CA ILE A 125 -1.09 -22.35 10.22
C ILE A 125 -2.00 -21.20 9.78
N SER A 126 -3.28 -21.48 9.59
CA SER A 126 -4.35 -20.50 9.41
C SER A 126 -5.40 -20.66 10.50
N ALA A 127 -6.10 -19.58 10.84
CA ALA A 127 -7.40 -19.71 11.49
C ALA A 127 -8.38 -20.42 10.52
N ALA A 128 -9.29 -21.24 11.04
CA ALA A 128 -10.26 -21.96 10.22
C ALA A 128 -11.32 -20.99 9.64
N GLY A 129 -11.52 -21.00 8.32
CA GLY A 129 -12.56 -20.24 7.61
C GLY A 129 -12.08 -18.92 6.97
N GLU A 130 -12.63 -18.61 5.78
CA GLU A 130 -12.58 -17.41 4.91
C GLU A 130 -11.22 -16.75 4.59
N ASP A 131 -10.25 -16.75 5.50
CA ASP A 131 -8.97 -16.03 5.33
C ASP A 131 -7.91 -16.80 4.54
N THR A 132 -8.14 -18.06 4.16
CA THR A 132 -7.11 -18.87 3.48
C THR A 132 -6.75 -18.30 2.11
N ALA A 133 -7.72 -17.80 1.34
CA ALA A 133 -7.48 -17.21 0.03
C ALA A 133 -6.69 -15.89 0.15
N ALA A 134 -7.11 -15.01 1.07
CA ALA A 134 -6.41 -13.77 1.42
C ALA A 134 -4.96 -14.03 1.88
N LEU A 135 -4.75 -15.05 2.73
CA LEU A 135 -3.42 -15.48 3.16
C LEU A 135 -2.58 -16.05 2.01
N GLN A 136 -3.18 -16.85 1.12
CA GLN A 136 -2.48 -17.37 -0.05
C GLN A 136 -2.05 -16.24 -0.99
N HIS A 137 -2.90 -15.25 -1.20
CA HIS A 137 -2.64 -14.09 -2.04
C HIS A 137 -1.57 -13.18 -1.43
N THR A 138 -1.69 -12.86 -0.14
CA THR A 138 -0.66 -12.08 0.59
C THR A 138 0.68 -12.84 0.65
N ALA A 139 0.65 -14.15 0.83
CA ALA A 139 1.87 -14.98 0.78
C ALA A 139 2.46 -15.06 -0.63
N TRP A 140 1.65 -14.98 -1.68
CA TRP A 140 2.15 -14.82 -3.04
C TRP A 140 2.93 -13.50 -3.18
N ALA A 141 2.38 -12.38 -2.70
CA ALA A 141 3.07 -11.10 -2.69
C ALA A 141 4.42 -11.19 -1.96
N LEU A 142 4.43 -11.76 -0.75
CA LEU A 142 5.67 -11.98 0.01
C LEU A 142 6.72 -12.76 -0.78
N ARG A 143 6.34 -13.89 -1.41
CA ARG A 143 7.28 -14.70 -2.21
C ARG A 143 7.82 -13.90 -3.39
N ARG A 144 6.97 -13.14 -4.07
CA ARG A 144 7.37 -12.29 -5.19
C ARG A 144 8.18 -11.08 -4.77
N LEU A 145 8.07 -10.58 -3.55
CA LEU A 145 8.92 -9.48 -3.06
C LEU A 145 10.24 -9.97 -2.46
N SER A 146 10.28 -11.21 -1.95
CA SER A 146 11.46 -11.77 -1.27
C SER A 146 12.52 -12.33 -2.22
N GLY A 147 12.18 -12.66 -3.46
CA GLY A 147 13.14 -13.33 -4.36
C GLY A 147 12.59 -13.69 -5.74
N GLY A 148 13.39 -14.46 -6.48
CA GLY A 148 13.05 -14.96 -7.81
C GLY A 148 13.11 -13.92 -8.93
N PRO A 149 12.88 -14.35 -10.19
CA PRO A 149 12.88 -13.49 -11.36
C PRO A 149 11.86 -12.35 -11.25
N GLY A 150 12.21 -11.18 -11.77
CA GLY A 150 11.29 -10.05 -11.88
C GLY A 150 10.25 -10.25 -13.00
N PRO A 151 9.20 -9.41 -13.04
CA PRO A 151 8.10 -9.54 -13.99
C PRO A 151 8.48 -9.26 -15.45
N GLY A 152 9.62 -8.59 -15.70
CA GLY A 152 10.02 -8.18 -17.06
C GLY A 152 10.46 -9.32 -17.99
N ALA A 153 10.89 -10.46 -17.46
CA ALA A 153 11.33 -11.59 -18.27
C ALA A 153 10.15 -12.47 -18.73
N ASP A 154 9.22 -12.74 -17.82
CA ASP A 154 8.05 -13.57 -18.04
C ASP A 154 6.95 -13.19 -17.04
N ILE A 155 5.99 -12.38 -17.48
CA ILE A 155 4.89 -11.95 -16.62
C ILE A 155 3.94 -13.11 -16.29
N ALA A 156 3.78 -14.10 -17.18
CA ALA A 156 2.93 -15.27 -16.94
C ALA A 156 3.54 -16.14 -15.83
N GLY A 157 4.82 -16.47 -15.94
CA GLY A 157 5.59 -17.17 -14.92
C GLY A 157 5.71 -16.38 -13.61
N PHE A 158 5.83 -15.05 -13.68
CA PHE A 158 5.79 -14.19 -12.51
C PHE A 158 4.44 -14.28 -11.77
N LEU A 159 3.32 -14.28 -12.49
CA LEU A 159 2.01 -14.50 -11.89
C LEU A 159 1.84 -15.96 -11.40
N GLY A 160 2.60 -16.89 -11.95
CA GLY A 160 2.46 -18.33 -11.70
C GLY A 160 1.30 -18.94 -12.49
N ARG A 161 0.97 -18.34 -13.63
CA ARG A 161 -0.13 -18.75 -14.50
C ARG A 161 0.45 -19.28 -15.81
N HIS A 162 0.11 -20.52 -16.15
CA HIS A 162 0.40 -21.10 -17.45
C HIS A 162 -0.93 -21.58 -18.04
N GLU A 163 -1.21 -21.21 -19.28
CA GLU A 163 -2.48 -21.52 -19.92
C GLU A 163 -2.67 -23.02 -20.19
N ALA A 164 -3.90 -23.48 -20.08
CA ALA A 164 -4.36 -24.65 -20.81
C ALA A 164 -4.72 -24.21 -22.25
N ARG A 165 -4.31 -25.01 -23.24
CA ARG A 165 -4.44 -24.70 -24.67
C ARG A 165 -5.92 -24.56 -25.09
N GLY A 166 -6.35 -23.46 -25.71
CA GLY A 166 -7.73 -23.39 -26.23
C GLY A 166 -8.26 -22.08 -26.82
N ASP A 167 -8.55 -21.05 -26.02
CA ASP A 167 -9.45 -19.94 -26.40
C ASP A 167 -8.87 -18.58 -26.04
N ASP A 168 -8.73 -17.63 -26.99
CA ASP A 168 -7.95 -16.37 -26.88
C ASP A 168 -7.71 -15.87 -25.43
N PRO A 169 -6.68 -16.43 -24.76
CA PRO A 169 -6.62 -16.47 -23.32
C PRO A 169 -5.56 -15.47 -22.85
N LEU A 170 -5.39 -15.33 -21.54
CA LEU A 170 -4.35 -14.58 -20.84
C LEU A 170 -3.07 -14.15 -21.64
N THR A 171 -2.50 -15.00 -22.50
CA THR A 171 -1.39 -14.74 -23.43
C THR A 171 -1.60 -13.52 -24.31
N GLY A 172 -2.79 -13.33 -24.90
CA GLY A 172 -3.09 -12.17 -25.75
C GLY A 172 -3.05 -10.86 -24.94
N ARG A 173 -3.68 -10.86 -23.75
CA ARG A 173 -3.67 -9.71 -22.82
C ARG A 173 -2.26 -9.40 -22.31
N ILE A 174 -1.49 -10.43 -21.97
CA ILE A 174 -0.08 -10.32 -21.60
C ILE A 174 0.75 -9.74 -22.75
N ALA A 175 0.54 -10.20 -23.99
CA ALA A 175 1.24 -9.69 -25.15
C ALA A 175 0.92 -8.21 -25.41
N GLY A 176 -0.35 -7.81 -25.29
CA GLY A 176 -0.77 -6.41 -25.38
C GLY A 176 -0.13 -5.53 -24.30
N TRP A 177 -0.18 -5.95 -23.04
CA TRP A 177 0.49 -5.24 -21.95
C TRP A 177 2.01 -5.12 -22.19
N ASN A 178 2.67 -6.19 -22.60
CA ASN A 178 4.11 -6.17 -22.92
C ASN A 178 4.42 -5.21 -24.08
N ALA A 179 3.57 -5.13 -25.09
CA ALA A 179 3.75 -4.21 -26.21
C ALA A 179 3.69 -2.75 -25.75
N ILE A 180 2.71 -2.41 -24.90
CA ILE A 180 2.60 -1.07 -24.30
C ILE A 180 3.81 -0.76 -23.42
N MET A 181 4.21 -1.70 -22.55
CA MET A 181 5.38 -1.50 -21.68
C MET A 181 6.69 -1.36 -22.45
N LYS A 182 6.81 -2.01 -23.61
CA LYS A 182 7.94 -1.87 -24.52
C LYS A 182 7.93 -0.51 -25.24
N ALA A 183 6.75 -0.04 -25.65
CA ALA A 183 6.58 1.29 -26.22
C ALA A 183 6.94 2.39 -25.21
N ALA A 184 6.65 2.18 -23.93
CA ALA A 184 7.01 3.06 -22.82
C ALA A 184 8.47 2.91 -22.33
N SER A 185 9.39 2.41 -23.16
CA SER A 185 10.80 2.19 -22.79
C SER A 185 11.62 3.47 -22.63
N SER A 186 11.13 4.62 -23.13
CA SER A 186 11.69 5.95 -22.89
C SER A 186 11.49 6.44 -21.45
N LEU A 187 10.54 5.86 -20.72
CA LEU A 187 10.30 6.18 -19.32
C LEU A 187 11.35 5.52 -18.42
N HIS A 188 11.86 6.29 -17.46
CA HIS A 188 12.71 5.80 -16.39
C HIS A 188 11.99 4.67 -15.63
N PRO A 189 12.66 3.59 -15.19
CA PRO A 189 12.01 2.42 -14.59
C PRO A 189 11.02 2.73 -13.47
N ILE A 190 11.35 3.66 -12.57
CA ILE A 190 10.44 4.11 -11.50
C ILE A 190 9.15 4.72 -12.07
N VAL A 191 9.25 5.56 -13.11
CA VAL A 191 8.09 6.16 -13.79
C VAL A 191 7.31 5.11 -14.57
N ARG A 192 8.02 4.26 -15.31
CA ARG A 192 7.45 3.15 -16.07
C ARG A 192 6.67 2.19 -15.17
N SER A 193 7.11 2.03 -13.92
CA SER A 193 6.43 1.21 -12.92
C SER A 193 5.14 1.85 -12.41
N CYS A 194 5.14 3.17 -12.18
CA CYS A 194 3.92 3.92 -11.87
C CYS A 194 2.90 3.80 -13.01
N PHE A 195 3.36 3.98 -14.25
CA PHE A 195 2.53 3.77 -15.44
C PHE A 195 1.98 2.34 -15.49
N ALA A 196 2.82 1.32 -15.29
CA ALA A 196 2.41 -0.08 -15.28
C ALA A 196 1.34 -0.37 -14.21
N PHE A 197 1.48 0.19 -13.01
CA PHE A 197 0.48 0.07 -11.95
C PHE A 197 -0.89 0.60 -12.38
N HIS A 198 -0.94 1.79 -12.99
CA HIS A 198 -2.20 2.39 -13.44
C HIS A 198 -2.78 1.73 -14.70
N LEU A 199 -1.93 1.11 -15.53
CA LEU A 199 -2.35 0.33 -16.69
C LEU A 199 -2.92 -1.05 -16.27
N TRP A 200 -2.48 -1.60 -15.13
CA TRP A 200 -2.79 -2.97 -14.72
C TRP A 200 -4.29 -3.31 -14.70
N PRO A 201 -5.18 -2.49 -14.09
CA PRO A 201 -6.61 -2.79 -14.06
C PRO A 201 -7.26 -2.79 -15.46
N MET A 202 -6.69 -2.04 -16.40
CA MET A 202 -7.19 -1.96 -17.79
C MET A 202 -6.71 -3.13 -18.65
N ALA A 203 -5.57 -3.74 -18.31
CA ALA A 203 -5.01 -4.85 -19.08
C ALA A 203 -5.84 -6.14 -18.96
N GLY A 204 -6.72 -6.23 -17.95
CA GLY A 204 -7.54 -7.40 -17.70
C GLY A 204 -6.74 -8.68 -17.43
N ILE A 205 -5.46 -8.56 -17.05
CA ILE A 205 -4.57 -9.71 -16.79
C ILE A 205 -4.90 -10.32 -15.43
N GLY A 206 -5.00 -9.49 -14.39
CA GLY A 206 -5.37 -9.90 -13.03
C GLY A 206 -6.86 -10.18 -12.86
N PRO A 207 -7.28 -10.71 -11.70
CA PRO A 207 -8.68 -10.75 -11.30
C PRO A 207 -9.28 -9.33 -11.33
N GLU A 208 -10.58 -9.23 -11.62
CA GLU A 208 -11.25 -7.93 -11.62
C GLU A 208 -11.11 -7.24 -10.26
N GLY A 209 -10.70 -5.97 -10.27
CA GLY A 209 -10.49 -5.17 -9.07
C GLY A 209 -9.23 -5.49 -8.27
N ASP A 210 -8.34 -6.36 -8.75
CA ASP A 210 -7.11 -6.68 -8.03
C ASP A 210 -6.03 -5.59 -8.16
N VAL A 211 -5.76 -4.93 -7.02
CA VAL A 211 -4.75 -3.89 -6.88
C VAL A 211 -3.41 -4.47 -6.41
N LEU A 212 -3.41 -5.64 -5.76
CA LEU A 212 -2.24 -6.22 -5.12
C LEU A 212 -1.23 -6.74 -6.15
N GLU A 213 -1.68 -7.47 -7.17
CA GLU A 213 -0.80 -7.95 -8.24
C GLU A 213 -0.10 -6.80 -8.96
N GLY A 214 -0.87 -5.77 -9.36
CA GLY A 214 -0.33 -4.58 -10.00
C GLY A 214 0.69 -3.84 -9.13
N ALA A 215 0.42 -3.72 -7.82
CA ALA A 215 1.34 -3.08 -6.89
C ALA A 215 2.64 -3.88 -6.71
N VAL A 216 2.56 -5.21 -6.60
CA VAL A 216 3.75 -6.09 -6.50
C VAL A 216 4.60 -6.02 -7.77
N ILE A 217 3.95 -6.06 -8.94
CA ILE A 217 4.64 -5.92 -10.24
C ILE A 217 5.35 -4.58 -10.31
N ALA A 218 4.66 -3.48 -10.02
CA ALA A 218 5.23 -2.14 -10.08
C ALA A 218 6.36 -1.94 -9.06
N ALA A 219 6.23 -2.48 -7.84
CA ALA A 219 7.30 -2.46 -6.84
C ALA A 219 8.56 -3.20 -7.35
N ARG A 220 8.39 -4.38 -7.95
CA ARG A 220 9.50 -5.16 -8.54
C ARG A 220 10.10 -4.49 -9.78
N MET A 221 9.28 -3.88 -10.63
CA MET A 221 9.75 -3.16 -11.82
C MET A 221 10.56 -1.93 -11.45
N SER A 222 10.18 -1.23 -10.36
CA SER A 222 10.90 -0.04 -9.88
C SER A 222 12.33 -0.36 -9.47
N ALA A 223 12.57 -1.59 -9.03
CA ALA A 223 13.87 -2.12 -8.65
C ALA A 223 14.69 -2.72 -9.80
N GLY A 224 14.14 -2.75 -11.03
CA GLY A 224 14.69 -3.53 -12.14
C GLY A 224 16.09 -3.10 -12.63
N GLU A 225 16.54 -1.89 -12.30
CA GLU A 225 17.89 -1.39 -12.61
C GLU A 225 18.81 -1.32 -11.36
N GLY A 226 18.38 -1.88 -10.23
CA GLY A 226 19.20 -2.00 -9.02
C GLY A 226 20.34 -3.04 -9.15
N GLN A 227 21.13 -3.18 -8.09
CA GLN A 227 22.24 -4.16 -8.01
C GLN A 227 21.84 -5.36 -7.13
N ASP A 228 20.59 -5.81 -7.26
CA ASP A 228 19.98 -6.96 -6.57
C ASP A 228 20.01 -6.91 -5.03
N GLY A 229 20.25 -5.74 -4.44
CA GLY A 229 20.17 -5.52 -3.00
C GLY A 229 18.73 -5.28 -2.53
N ALA A 230 18.05 -4.32 -3.16
CA ALA A 230 16.64 -4.04 -2.96
C ALA A 230 15.85 -4.64 -4.13
N LEU A 231 15.17 -5.77 -3.91
CA LEU A 231 14.43 -6.45 -4.99
C LEU A 231 13.13 -5.74 -5.39
N PHE A 232 12.65 -4.80 -4.56
CA PHE A 232 11.44 -4.03 -4.78
C PHE A 232 11.57 -2.63 -4.18
N ALA A 233 10.82 -1.66 -4.72
CA ALA A 233 10.65 -0.35 -4.09
C ALA A 233 9.58 -0.42 -2.98
N PRO A 234 9.85 0.09 -1.76
CA PRO A 234 8.85 0.16 -0.69
C PRO A 234 7.82 1.26 -1.03
N LEU A 235 6.59 0.86 -1.38
CA LEU A 235 5.52 1.75 -1.78
C LEU A 235 4.57 2.04 -0.62
N LEU A 236 4.29 1.02 0.20
CA LEU A 236 3.28 1.07 1.25
C LEU A 236 3.83 1.24 2.65
N MET A 237 5.15 1.10 2.82
CA MET A 237 5.78 1.46 4.10
C MET A 237 5.43 2.89 4.54
N SER A 238 5.04 3.82 3.66
CA SER A 238 4.58 5.18 4.03
C SER A 238 3.07 5.40 3.95
N GLY A 239 2.29 4.34 3.66
CA GLY A 239 0.84 4.38 3.46
C GLY A 239 0.43 4.38 1.98
N ALA A 240 -0.86 4.13 1.73
CA ALA A 240 -1.42 3.89 0.39
C ALA A 240 -1.57 5.12 -0.53
N GLY A 241 -1.16 6.32 -0.09
CA GLY A 241 -1.40 7.57 -0.81
C GLY A 241 -0.80 7.62 -2.22
N GLY A 242 0.33 6.94 -2.43
CA GLY A 242 1.01 6.86 -3.72
C GLY A 242 0.24 6.08 -4.79
N LEU A 243 -0.68 5.21 -4.38
CA LEU A 243 -1.40 4.31 -5.29
C LEU A 243 -2.79 4.81 -5.70
N ARG A 244 -3.19 6.02 -5.32
CA ARG A 244 -4.53 6.52 -5.67
C ARG A 244 -4.67 6.71 -7.19
N GLY A 245 -5.73 6.18 -7.78
CA GLY A 245 -5.95 6.16 -9.23
C GLY A 245 -6.36 7.49 -9.88
N GLY A 246 -6.87 8.47 -9.11
CA GLY A 246 -7.37 9.74 -9.66
C GLY A 246 -6.28 10.65 -10.23
N GLY A 247 -6.69 11.68 -10.98
CA GLY A 247 -5.80 12.76 -11.45
C GLY A 247 -5.07 12.51 -12.77
N ALA A 248 -4.37 13.53 -13.25
CA ALA A 248 -3.55 13.49 -14.47
C ALA A 248 -2.25 12.66 -14.27
N PRO A 249 -1.54 12.24 -15.34
CA PRO A 249 -0.29 11.48 -15.21
C PRO A 249 0.73 12.11 -14.27
N GLN A 250 0.90 13.44 -14.32
CA GLN A 250 1.83 14.15 -13.43
C GLN A 250 1.43 14.05 -11.96
N GLU A 251 0.16 14.23 -11.61
CA GLU A 251 -0.33 14.15 -10.23
C GLU A 251 -0.19 12.72 -9.66
N ARG A 252 -0.41 11.71 -10.51
CA ARG A 252 -0.18 10.31 -10.16
C ARG A 252 1.30 10.05 -9.91
N LEU A 253 2.17 10.52 -10.81
CA LEU A 253 3.61 10.35 -10.71
C LEU A 253 4.17 11.05 -9.46
N GLN A 254 3.74 12.28 -9.17
CA GLN A 254 4.19 13.03 -8.00
C GLN A 254 3.89 12.28 -6.70
N ARG A 255 2.66 11.75 -6.56
CA ARG A 255 2.25 10.94 -5.39
C ARG A 255 3.02 9.63 -5.31
N TRP A 256 3.25 8.98 -6.45
CA TRP A 256 4.06 7.76 -6.53
C TRP A 256 5.49 7.99 -6.06
N LEU A 257 6.17 9.01 -6.60
CA LEU A 257 7.53 9.36 -6.21
C LEU A 257 7.63 9.73 -4.73
N GLN A 258 6.66 10.48 -4.22
CA GLN A 258 6.60 10.80 -2.79
C GLN A 258 6.46 9.54 -1.93
N ALA A 259 5.64 8.57 -2.34
CA ALA A 259 5.50 7.31 -1.62
C ALA A 259 6.77 6.47 -1.67
N VAL A 260 7.42 6.35 -2.83
CA VAL A 260 8.72 5.67 -2.99
C VAL A 260 9.77 6.31 -2.07
N ASP A 261 9.88 7.64 -2.10
CA ASP A 261 10.85 8.38 -1.28
C ASP A 261 10.63 8.17 0.21
N GLN A 262 9.39 8.35 0.69
CA GLN A 262 9.07 8.18 2.10
C GLN A 262 9.21 6.71 2.54
N GLY A 263 8.85 5.77 1.68
CA GLY A 263 9.05 4.34 1.88
C GLY A 263 10.55 4.00 2.03
N ILE A 264 11.40 4.52 1.16
CA ILE A 264 12.86 4.32 1.22
C ILE A 264 13.43 4.90 2.50
N LEU A 265 13.06 6.13 2.86
CA LEU A 265 13.54 6.76 4.10
C LEU A 265 13.08 5.98 5.35
N ARG A 266 11.84 5.48 5.37
CA ARG A 266 11.34 4.64 6.47
C ARG A 266 12.07 3.30 6.53
N ALA A 267 12.32 2.66 5.39
CA ALA A 267 13.09 1.43 5.30
C ALA A 267 14.51 1.64 5.84
N MET A 268 15.22 2.66 5.38
CA MET A 268 16.58 2.98 5.84
C MET A 268 16.64 3.20 7.37
N ARG A 269 15.73 4.02 7.91
CA ARG A 269 15.64 4.27 9.35
C ARG A 269 15.35 2.97 10.13
N HIS A 270 14.47 2.13 9.61
CA HIS A 270 14.14 0.84 10.21
C HIS A 270 15.35 -0.09 10.24
N LEU A 271 16.12 -0.14 9.15
CA LEU A 271 17.37 -0.92 9.09
C LEU A 271 18.44 -0.39 10.05
N ASP A 272 18.55 0.93 10.25
CA ASP A 272 19.44 1.52 11.25
C ASP A 272 19.04 1.13 12.67
N GLN A 273 17.74 1.18 12.99
CA GLN A 273 17.22 0.78 14.29
C GLN A 273 17.46 -0.70 14.55
N LEU A 274 17.28 -1.57 13.53
CA LEU A 274 17.54 -3.00 13.63
C LEU A 274 19.02 -3.32 13.85
N ASP A 275 19.91 -2.63 13.15
CA ASP A 275 21.36 -2.85 13.29
C ASP A 275 21.87 -2.48 14.69
N ARG A 276 21.38 -1.34 15.22
CA ARG A 276 21.65 -0.92 16.61
C ARG A 276 21.09 -1.93 17.60
N TRP A 277 19.81 -2.30 17.43
CA TRP A 277 19.15 -3.29 18.28
C TRP A 277 19.90 -4.64 18.28
N GLU A 278 20.32 -5.13 17.11
CA GLU A 278 21.07 -6.39 17.00
C GLU A 278 22.41 -6.30 17.73
N SER A 279 23.13 -5.19 17.56
CA SER A 279 24.40 -4.94 18.24
C SER A 279 24.24 -4.93 19.77
N ASP A 280 23.20 -4.27 20.26
CA ASP A 280 22.89 -4.19 21.69
C ASP A 280 22.44 -5.54 22.25
N ALA A 281 21.55 -6.25 21.55
CA ALA A 281 21.10 -7.58 21.92
C ALA A 281 22.29 -8.56 22.00
N ARG A 282 23.20 -8.53 21.01
CA ARG A 282 24.42 -9.36 20.99
C ARG A 282 25.35 -9.05 22.16
N ARG A 283 25.41 -7.80 22.61
CA ARG A 283 26.18 -7.40 23.80
C ARG A 283 25.53 -7.92 25.08
N CYS A 284 24.22 -7.77 25.22
CA CYS A 284 23.46 -8.21 26.40
C CYS A 284 23.50 -9.73 26.61
N ILE A 285 23.51 -10.53 25.53
CA ILE A 285 23.51 -12.00 25.65
C ILE A 285 24.91 -12.60 25.90
N LYS A 286 26.00 -11.80 25.91
CA LYS A 286 27.37 -12.32 26.13
C LYS A 286 27.52 -13.19 27.40
N PRO A 287 26.86 -12.89 28.53
CA PRO A 287 26.94 -13.73 29.73
C PRO A 287 26.15 -15.04 29.63
N LEU A 288 25.24 -15.17 28.65
CA LEU A 288 24.40 -16.34 28.50
C LEU A 288 25.15 -17.45 27.76
N SER A 289 25.01 -18.67 28.24
CA SER A 289 25.49 -19.87 27.55
C SER A 289 24.42 -20.44 26.60
N GLY A 290 24.86 -21.09 25.52
CA GLY A 290 24.00 -21.86 24.64
C GLY A 290 23.68 -21.19 23.31
N ARG A 291 23.02 -21.94 22.41
CA ARG A 291 22.78 -21.52 21.02
C ARG A 291 21.43 -20.80 20.84
N THR A 292 20.55 -20.81 21.83
CA THR A 292 19.20 -20.25 21.72
C THR A 292 19.18 -18.72 21.68
N PRO A 293 19.88 -17.97 22.57
CA PRO A 293 19.89 -16.51 22.51
C PRO A 293 20.34 -15.94 21.15
N PRO A 294 21.49 -16.35 20.55
CA PRO A 294 21.91 -15.79 19.27
C PRO A 294 20.96 -16.14 18.12
N ARG A 295 20.37 -17.35 18.12
CA ARG A 295 19.36 -17.73 17.13
C ARG A 295 18.07 -16.91 17.25
N LEU A 296 17.65 -16.58 18.47
CA LEU A 296 16.49 -15.71 18.66
C LEU A 296 16.76 -14.28 18.15
N ILE A 297 17.97 -13.76 18.31
CA ILE A 297 18.35 -12.46 17.71
C ILE A 297 18.20 -12.52 16.19
N GLU A 298 18.67 -13.58 15.54
CA GLU A 298 18.52 -13.76 14.08
C GLU A 298 17.05 -13.84 13.64
N VAL A 299 16.19 -14.51 14.43
CA VAL A 299 14.75 -14.56 14.20
C VAL A 299 14.13 -13.17 14.32
N PHE A 300 14.34 -12.46 15.44
CA PHE A 300 13.78 -11.12 15.66
C PHE A 300 14.33 -10.06 14.70
N ARG A 301 15.54 -10.25 14.16
CA ARG A 301 16.06 -9.42 13.06
C ARG A 301 15.28 -9.64 11.77
N SER A 302 15.03 -10.90 11.42
CA SER A 302 14.51 -11.27 10.10
C SER A 302 12.98 -11.24 10.04
N TRP A 303 12.30 -11.38 11.17
CA TRP A 303 10.84 -11.45 11.26
C TRP A 303 10.31 -10.26 12.07
N PRO A 304 9.39 -9.44 11.52
CA PRO A 304 8.89 -8.24 12.18
C PRO A 304 8.08 -8.55 13.44
N MET A 305 7.33 -9.65 13.42
CA MET A 305 6.52 -10.13 14.54
C MET A 305 6.79 -11.63 14.73
N VAL A 306 6.98 -12.05 15.98
CA VAL A 306 7.41 -13.40 16.32
C VAL A 306 6.52 -13.96 17.41
N THR A 307 6.02 -15.18 17.19
CA THR A 307 5.30 -15.96 18.22
C THR A 307 6.20 -17.08 18.74
N ALA A 308 5.87 -17.64 19.90
CA ALA A 308 6.63 -18.79 20.43
C ALA A 308 6.62 -20.00 19.46
N PRO A 309 5.50 -20.35 18.79
CA PRO A 309 5.50 -21.35 17.72
C PRO A 309 6.44 -21.04 16.56
N LEU A 310 6.42 -19.80 16.06
CA LEU A 310 7.27 -19.40 14.95
C LEU A 310 8.75 -19.47 15.35
N ALA A 311 9.11 -19.00 16.53
CA ALA A 311 10.47 -19.06 17.02
C ALA A 311 10.96 -20.50 17.25
N GLU A 312 10.11 -21.41 17.73
CA GLU A 312 10.44 -22.85 17.83
C GLU A 312 10.77 -23.43 16.46
N GLU A 313 9.91 -23.22 15.47
CA GLU A 313 10.10 -23.70 14.09
C GLU A 313 11.41 -23.17 13.50
N LEU A 314 11.64 -21.85 13.59
CA LEU A 314 12.80 -21.20 12.96
C LEU A 314 14.13 -21.48 13.67
N THR A 315 14.11 -21.70 14.99
CA THR A 315 15.35 -21.94 15.76
C THR A 315 15.67 -23.42 15.95
N GLY A 316 14.69 -24.31 15.74
CA GLY A 316 14.78 -25.75 16.05
C GLY A 316 14.95 -26.05 17.54
N VAL A 317 14.56 -25.11 18.42
CA VAL A 317 14.67 -25.23 19.87
C VAL A 317 13.28 -25.45 20.45
N SER A 318 13.15 -26.29 21.48
CA SER A 318 11.85 -26.59 22.10
C SER A 318 11.10 -25.33 22.56
N ARG A 319 9.76 -25.35 22.41
CA ARG A 319 8.89 -24.22 22.80
C ARG A 319 9.15 -23.69 24.20
N ALA A 320 9.36 -24.58 25.18
CA ALA A 320 9.65 -24.18 26.56
C ALA A 320 10.96 -23.40 26.69
N ALA A 321 12.01 -23.81 25.97
CA ALA A 321 13.29 -23.09 25.98
C ALA A 321 13.19 -21.76 25.24
N VAL A 322 12.47 -21.70 24.11
CA VAL A 322 12.15 -20.46 23.40
C VAL A 322 11.40 -19.48 24.31
N GLN A 323 10.33 -19.91 24.96
CA GLN A 323 9.54 -19.06 25.86
C GLN A 323 10.35 -18.52 27.03
N ARG A 324 11.22 -19.35 27.65
CA ARG A 324 12.12 -18.88 28.71
C ARG A 324 13.08 -17.79 28.22
N ASN A 325 13.66 -17.97 27.03
CA ASN A 325 14.56 -16.97 26.47
C ASN A 325 13.81 -15.69 26.05
N ILE A 326 12.64 -15.80 25.45
CA ILE A 326 11.81 -14.63 25.11
C ILE A 326 11.44 -13.85 26.37
N ALA A 327 11.04 -14.52 27.45
CA ALA A 327 10.76 -13.86 28.74
C ALA A 327 12.00 -13.13 29.29
N TRP A 328 13.20 -13.71 29.13
CA TRP A 328 14.44 -13.01 29.49
C TRP A 328 14.70 -11.81 28.59
N PHE A 329 14.53 -11.93 27.27
CA PHE A 329 14.70 -10.82 26.31
C PHE A 329 13.73 -9.68 26.62
N GLU A 330 12.50 -10.01 27.00
CA GLU A 330 11.47 -9.05 27.40
C GLU A 330 11.86 -8.32 28.69
N ALA A 331 12.33 -9.05 29.71
CA ALA A 331 12.84 -8.46 30.96
C ALA A 331 14.08 -7.56 30.75
N GLN A 332 14.86 -7.79 29.69
CA GLN A 332 15.98 -6.95 29.30
C GLN A 332 15.61 -5.82 28.31
N ASN A 333 14.31 -5.63 28.02
CA ASN A 333 13.81 -4.66 27.04
C ASN A 333 14.40 -4.85 25.63
N LEU A 334 14.81 -6.07 25.27
CA LEU A 334 15.27 -6.40 23.92
C LEU A 334 14.08 -6.71 23.00
N VAL A 335 12.98 -7.22 23.55
CA VAL A 335 11.73 -7.45 22.83
C VAL A 335 10.58 -6.90 23.65
N GLN A 336 9.48 -6.60 22.98
CA GLN A 336 8.25 -6.14 23.61
C GLN A 336 7.08 -6.96 23.10
N GLU A 337 6.20 -7.36 24.01
CA GLU A 337 4.92 -7.94 23.63
C GLU A 337 4.02 -6.87 22.98
N VAL A 338 3.39 -7.23 21.87
CA VAL A 338 2.45 -6.38 21.12
C VAL A 338 1.00 -6.72 21.47
N THR A 339 0.74 -7.97 21.83
CA THR A 339 -0.58 -8.45 22.26
C THR A 339 -0.83 -8.11 23.72
N GLY A 340 -1.85 -7.31 24.02
CA GLY A 340 -2.11 -6.85 25.38
C GLY A 340 -2.59 -7.90 26.37
N GLN A 341 -3.25 -8.99 25.94
CA GLN A 341 -3.78 -10.08 26.79
C GLN A 341 -4.05 -11.36 25.97
N GLY A 342 -3.74 -12.56 26.51
CA GLY A 342 -4.27 -13.84 25.99
C GLY A 342 -3.30 -15.03 25.93
N ARG A 343 -3.76 -16.15 25.33
CA ARG A 343 -3.00 -17.39 25.13
C ARG A 343 -2.00 -17.32 23.96
N PHE A 344 -2.18 -16.37 23.04
CA PHE A 344 -1.36 -16.20 21.83
C PHE A 344 -0.60 -14.88 21.92
N ARG A 345 0.63 -14.95 22.44
CA ARG A 345 1.50 -13.78 22.59
C ARG A 345 2.33 -13.56 21.33
N VAL A 346 2.44 -12.30 20.91
CA VAL A 346 3.27 -11.86 19.78
C VAL A 346 4.28 -10.85 20.29
N TRP A 347 5.55 -11.05 19.96
CA TRP A 347 6.63 -10.16 20.32
C TRP A 347 7.23 -9.51 19.08
N ARG A 348 7.78 -8.31 19.25
CA ARG A 348 8.64 -7.65 18.28
C ARG A 348 9.94 -7.21 18.93
N ALA A 349 10.99 -7.04 18.11
CA ALA A 349 12.19 -6.36 18.56
C ALA A 349 11.85 -4.99 19.15
N ALA A 350 12.46 -4.65 20.28
CA ALA A 350 12.36 -3.32 20.88
C ALA A 350 13.22 -2.34 20.08
N LEU A 351 12.70 -1.94 18.92
CA LEU A 351 13.29 -0.89 18.10
C LEU A 351 12.99 0.43 18.80
N ASN A 352 13.88 0.83 19.71
CA ASN A 352 13.74 2.11 20.38
C ASN A 352 13.69 3.20 19.30
N ALA A 353 12.68 4.07 19.39
CA ALA A 353 12.77 5.41 18.82
C ALA A 353 13.80 6.16 19.66
N GLY A 354 15.08 5.88 19.43
CA GLY A 354 16.16 6.55 20.14
C GLY A 354 16.19 8.02 19.77
N ALA A 355 15.83 8.84 20.75
CA ALA A 355 16.35 10.17 21.12
C ALA A 355 16.46 11.24 20.03
#